data_AF-A0A3B9QTS6-F1
#
_entry.id   AF-A0A3B9QTS6-F1
#
_cell.length_a   1.000
_cell.length_b   1.000
_cell.length_c   1.000
_cell.angle_alpha   90.00
_cell.angle_beta   90.00
_cell.angle_gamma   90.00
#
_symmetry.space_group_name_H-M   'P 1'
#
loop_
_entity.id
_entity.type
_entity.pdbx_description
1 polymer ?
#
loop_
_entity_poly.entity_id
_entity_poly.type
_entity_poly.pdbx_seq_one_letter_code
_entity_poly.pdbx_strand_id
1 'polypeptide(L)'
;MLPPPSEDKHAPVDKVVVGFAAALVLAVVLWGLIAPDNFSDFASSALDLIVTDFGWVYIVAGTIFVLFILFIGLSRFGRIKLGQDNEEPEFNTASWIAMMFAAGMGIGLMFYGVADPLNYFENGIPGEGSKNVPDSMASTIFHWGLHPWAIYAIVGLSIAYGTFRLGRKQLFSSAFIPLIGIRRAEGWLGKLIDVLSIFATVFGTAASLGLGALQIGSGMDAVGIVHNPGTGWMMVI
;
A
#
# COMPACT_ATOMS: atom_id res chain seq x y z
N MET A 1 11.70 0.09 33.93
CA MET A 1 10.64 -0.55 33.15
C MET A 1 11.33 -1.25 31.98
N LEU A 2 10.98 -2.50 31.68
CA LEU A 2 11.48 -3.13 30.45
C LEU A 2 11.00 -2.29 29.25
N PRO A 3 11.85 -2.06 28.24
CA PRO A 3 11.40 -1.38 27.03
C PRO A 3 10.19 -2.12 26.44
N PRO A 4 9.22 -1.41 25.83
CA PRO A 4 8.10 -2.06 25.16
C PRO A 4 8.65 -3.08 24.16
N PRO A 5 7.93 -4.21 23.91
CA PRO A 5 8.41 -5.27 23.02
C PRO A 5 8.81 -4.81 21.61
N SER A 6 8.36 -3.63 21.17
CA SER A 6 8.76 -2.98 19.91
C SER A 6 10.19 -2.43 19.90
N GLU A 7 10.79 -2.17 21.06
CA GLU A 7 12.10 -1.52 21.20
C GLU A 7 13.24 -2.50 21.53
N ASP A 8 12.96 -3.80 21.58
CA ASP A 8 13.97 -4.82 21.83
C ASP A 8 14.87 -5.03 20.60
N LYS A 9 16.08 -4.46 20.65
CA LYS A 9 17.12 -4.58 19.61
C LYS A 9 17.64 -6.01 19.41
N HIS A 10 17.36 -6.92 20.34
CA HIS A 10 17.78 -8.32 20.28
C HIS A 10 16.60 -9.26 19.99
N ALA A 11 15.44 -8.72 19.59
CA ALA A 11 14.30 -9.53 19.22
C ALA A 11 14.66 -10.52 18.09
N PRO A 12 14.40 -11.83 18.27
CA PRO A 12 14.72 -12.81 17.25
C PRO A 12 13.79 -12.66 16.04
N VAL A 13 14.34 -12.88 14.85
CA VAL A 13 13.54 -12.96 13.61
C VAL A 13 12.58 -14.16 13.71
N ASP A 14 11.29 -13.96 13.44
CA ASP A 14 10.34 -15.06 13.30
C ASP A 14 10.61 -15.80 11.99
N LYS A 15 11.46 -16.83 12.07
CA LYS A 15 11.87 -17.67 10.95
C LYS A 15 10.70 -18.35 10.26
N VAL A 16 9.58 -18.59 10.95
CA VAL A 16 8.40 -19.19 10.35
C VAL A 16 7.73 -18.18 9.42
N VAL A 17 7.44 -16.98 9.91
CA VAL A 17 6.80 -15.93 9.11
C VAL A 17 7.68 -15.57 7.91
N VAL A 18 8.97 -15.33 8.15
CA VAL A 18 9.92 -14.98 7.07
C VAL A 18 10.08 -16.14 6.08
N GLY A 19 10.24 -17.37 6.57
CA GLY A 19 10.43 -18.55 5.71
C GLY A 19 9.23 -18.80 4.80
N PHE A 20 8.00 -18.73 5.33
CA PHE A 20 6.79 -18.89 4.53
C PHE A 20 6.57 -17.75 3.56
N ALA A 21 6.75 -16.49 3.99
CA ALA A 21 6.60 -15.34 3.11
C ALA A 21 7.63 -15.37 1.96
N ALA A 22 8.90 -15.65 2.26
CA ALA A 22 9.95 -15.77 1.26
C ALA A 22 9.68 -16.92 0.28
N ALA A 23 9.27 -18.09 0.77
CA ALA A 23 8.91 -19.22 -0.08
C ALA A 23 7.75 -18.88 -1.02
N LEU A 24 6.72 -18.18 -0.52
CA LEU A 24 5.57 -17.76 -1.31
C LEU A 24 5.96 -16.75 -2.40
N VAL A 25 6.75 -15.72 -2.05
CA VAL A 25 7.26 -14.74 -3.02
C VAL A 25 8.13 -15.43 -4.08
N LEU A 26 9.08 -16.27 -3.68
CA LEU A 26 9.94 -17.01 -4.60
C LEU A 26 9.16 -17.93 -5.52
N ALA A 27 8.11 -18.59 -5.03
CA ALA A 27 7.26 -19.45 -5.84
C ALA A 27 6.57 -18.65 -6.96
N VAL A 28 6.02 -17.47 -6.66
CA VAL A 28 5.38 -16.61 -7.67
C VAL A 28 6.40 -16.07 -8.66
N VAL A 29 7.57 -15.63 -8.21
CA VAL A 29 8.66 -15.18 -9.09
C VAL A 29 9.11 -16.30 -10.03
N LEU A 30 9.37 -17.50 -9.49
CA LEU A 30 9.76 -18.66 -10.30
C LEU A 30 8.68 -19.05 -11.30
N TRP A 31 7.40 -18.99 -10.92
CA TRP A 31 6.30 -19.27 -11.83
C TRP A 31 6.27 -18.28 -13.01
N GLY A 32 6.40 -16.99 -12.73
CA GLY A 32 6.48 -15.95 -13.78
C GLY A 32 7.69 -16.10 -14.71
N LEU A 33 8.82 -16.62 -14.21
CA LEU A 33 10.03 -16.84 -15.02
C LEU A 33 9.99 -18.13 -15.84
N ILE A 34 9.44 -19.20 -15.30
CA ILE A 34 9.44 -20.54 -15.93
C ILE A 34 8.31 -20.68 -16.95
N ALA A 35 7.13 -20.11 -16.66
CA ALA A 35 5.94 -20.24 -17.49
C ALA A 35 5.19 -18.89 -17.63
N PRO A 36 5.80 -17.90 -18.31
CA PRO A 36 5.27 -16.54 -18.39
C PRO A 36 3.87 -16.47 -19.03
N ASP A 37 3.63 -17.20 -20.11
CA ASP A 37 2.32 -17.21 -20.79
C ASP A 37 1.22 -17.74 -19.86
N ASN A 38 1.48 -18.87 -19.19
CA ASN A 38 0.56 -19.45 -18.23
C ASN A 38 0.30 -18.54 -17.03
N PHE A 39 1.34 -17.88 -16.52
CA PHE A 39 1.21 -16.89 -15.45
C PHE A 39 0.37 -15.70 -15.88
N SER A 40 0.57 -15.18 -17.10
CA SER A 40 -0.20 -14.08 -17.68
C SER A 40 -1.68 -14.43 -17.84
N ASP A 41 -1.99 -15.64 -18.33
CA ASP A 41 -3.36 -16.12 -18.47
C ASP A 41 -4.07 -16.24 -17.12
N PHE A 42 -3.37 -16.81 -16.12
CA PHE A 42 -3.88 -16.89 -14.76
C PHE A 42 -4.12 -15.51 -14.15
N ALA A 43 -3.14 -14.59 -14.26
CA ALA A 43 -3.25 -13.24 -13.72
C ALA A 43 -4.42 -12.47 -14.35
N SER A 44 -4.60 -12.60 -15.67
CA SER A 44 -5.69 -11.97 -16.40
C SER A 44 -7.05 -12.52 -15.98
N SER A 45 -7.16 -13.85 -15.85
CA SER A 45 -8.39 -14.51 -15.40
C SER A 45 -8.74 -14.16 -13.95
N ALA A 46 -7.74 -14.11 -13.07
CA ALA A 46 -7.92 -13.73 -11.67
C ALA A 46 -8.31 -12.25 -11.53
N LEU A 47 -7.70 -11.36 -12.32
CA LEU A 47 -8.07 -9.95 -12.36
C LEU A 47 -9.51 -9.77 -12.83
N ASP A 48 -9.92 -10.44 -13.91
CA ASP A 48 -11.28 -10.36 -14.45
C ASP A 48 -12.31 -10.79 -13.40
N LEU A 49 -12.08 -11.91 -12.71
CA LEU A 49 -12.94 -12.37 -11.62
C LEU A 49 -13.02 -11.35 -10.47
N ILE A 50 -11.90 -10.76 -10.06
CA ILE A 50 -11.89 -9.78 -8.97
C ILE A 50 -12.62 -8.51 -9.39
N VAL A 51 -12.42 -8.01 -10.61
CA VAL A 51 -13.04 -6.78 -11.09
C VAL A 51 -14.54 -6.95 -11.31
N THR A 52 -14.96 -8.06 -11.94
CA THR A 52 -16.36 -8.32 -12.29
C THR A 52 -17.21 -8.71 -11.07
N ASP A 53 -16.76 -9.67 -10.26
CA ASP A 53 -17.54 -10.20 -9.15
C ASP A 53 -17.31 -9.45 -7.83
N PHE A 54 -16.07 -8.99 -7.59
CA PHE A 54 -15.68 -8.35 -6.33
C PHE A 54 -15.42 -6.85 -6.43
N GLY A 55 -15.51 -6.24 -7.62
CA GLY A 55 -15.21 -4.81 -7.81
C GLY A 55 -16.05 -3.89 -6.94
N TRP A 56 -17.32 -4.24 -6.71
CA TRP A 56 -18.21 -3.49 -5.82
C TRP A 56 -17.71 -3.45 -4.37
N VAL A 57 -17.01 -4.51 -3.90
CA VAL A 57 -16.44 -4.56 -2.56
C VAL A 57 -15.38 -3.49 -2.40
N TYR A 58 -14.52 -3.30 -3.41
CA TYR A 58 -13.46 -2.29 -3.40
C TYR A 58 -14.04 -0.87 -3.40
N ILE A 59 -15.07 -0.62 -4.20
CA ILE A 59 -15.74 0.70 -4.28
C ILE A 59 -16.39 1.04 -2.93
N VAL A 60 -17.20 0.12 -2.40
CA VAL A 60 -17.91 0.32 -1.13
C VAL A 60 -16.94 0.43 0.04
N ALA A 61 -15.95 -0.47 0.13
CA ALA A 61 -14.95 -0.44 1.18
C ALA A 61 -14.13 0.86 1.15
N GLY A 62 -13.70 1.30 -0.04
CA GLY A 62 -12.96 2.56 -0.22
C GLY A 62 -13.72 3.76 0.35
N THR A 63 -15.00 3.90 0.01
CA THR A 63 -15.82 5.00 0.56
C THR A 63 -16.08 4.84 2.06
N ILE A 64 -16.33 3.62 2.55
CA ILE A 64 -16.48 3.36 3.99
C ILE A 64 -15.21 3.75 4.75
N PHE A 65 -14.03 3.47 4.22
CA PHE A 65 -12.76 3.82 4.86
C PHE A 65 -12.58 5.32 5.00
N VAL A 66 -12.93 6.10 3.97
CA VAL A 66 -12.92 7.58 4.04
C VAL A 66 -13.87 8.06 5.13
N LEU A 67 -15.13 7.60 5.13
CA LEU A 67 -16.11 8.02 6.12
C LEU A 67 -15.69 7.60 7.54
N PHE A 68 -15.15 6.41 7.69
CA PHE A 68 -14.70 5.88 8.97
C PHE A 68 -13.55 6.71 9.56
N ILE A 69 -12.52 7.02 8.77
CA ILE A 69 -11.37 7.76 9.30
C ILE A 69 -11.74 9.22 9.61
N LEU A 70 -12.61 9.83 8.80
CA LEU A 70 -13.16 11.16 9.09
C LEU A 70 -13.98 11.14 10.38
N PHE A 71 -14.83 10.12 10.58
CA PHE A 71 -15.57 9.95 11.82
C PHE A 71 -14.63 9.83 13.02
N ILE A 72 -13.60 8.99 12.96
CA ILE A 72 -12.64 8.84 14.05
C ILE A 72 -11.94 10.18 14.35
N GLY A 73 -11.45 10.87 13.32
CA GLY A 73 -10.75 12.15 13.46
C GLY A 73 -11.63 13.28 14.02
N LEU A 74 -12.90 13.36 13.64
CA LEU A 74 -13.83 14.39 14.09
C LEU A 74 -14.56 14.05 15.40
N SER A 75 -14.56 12.78 15.81
CA SER A 75 -15.18 12.32 17.05
C SER A 75 -14.32 12.58 18.29
N ARG A 76 -14.83 12.17 19.45
CA ARG A 76 -14.06 12.16 20.71
C ARG A 76 -12.78 11.33 20.66
N PHE A 77 -12.68 10.36 19.74
CA PHE A 77 -11.51 9.48 19.61
C PHE A 77 -10.30 10.23 19.02
N GLY A 78 -10.52 11.24 18.18
CA GLY A 78 -9.44 12.08 17.63
C GLY A 78 -8.69 12.90 18.68
N ARG A 79 -9.21 12.99 19.91
CA ARG A 79 -8.52 13.65 21.04
C ARG A 79 -7.55 12.74 21.78
N ILE A 80 -7.53 11.45 21.48
CA ILE A 80 -6.66 10.48 22.14
C ILE A 80 -5.24 10.64 21.58
N LYS A 81 -4.27 10.88 22.46
CA LYS A 81 -2.85 10.89 22.10
C LYS A 81 -2.37 9.49 21.76
N LEU A 82 -1.61 9.36 20.66
CA LEU A 82 -0.96 8.12 20.24
C LEU A 82 0.36 7.94 21.00
N GLY A 83 0.26 7.62 22.28
CA GLY A 83 1.37 7.52 23.23
C GLY A 83 0.86 7.60 24.66
N GLN A 84 1.73 7.90 25.61
CA GLN A 84 1.34 8.20 26.99
C GLN A 84 0.63 9.56 27.08
N ASP A 85 -0.19 9.77 28.10
CA ASP A 85 -0.98 11.02 28.25
C ASP A 85 -0.10 12.29 28.31
N ASN A 86 1.09 12.16 28.90
CA ASN A 86 2.07 13.23 29.08
C ASN A 86 3.17 13.24 28.02
N GLU A 87 3.06 12.40 26.98
CA GLU A 87 4.04 12.35 25.90
C GLU A 87 3.85 13.53 24.94
N GLU A 88 4.97 14.09 24.50
CA GLU A 88 5.04 15.15 23.51
C GLU A 88 5.47 14.57 22.15
N PRO A 89 5.07 15.18 21.02
CA PRO A 89 5.49 14.72 19.70
C PRO A 89 7.02 14.71 19.57
N GLU A 90 7.59 13.60 19.10
CA GLU A 90 9.04 13.49 18.85
C GLU A 90 9.53 14.46 17.76
N PHE A 91 8.67 14.77 16.79
CA PHE A 91 8.95 15.68 15.70
C PHE A 91 8.02 16.89 15.76
N ASN A 92 8.55 18.07 15.45
CA ASN A 92 7.73 19.25 15.30
C ASN A 92 6.77 19.10 14.09
N THR A 93 5.69 19.88 14.09
CA THR A 93 4.61 19.77 13.08
C THR A 93 5.10 19.98 11.64
N ALA A 94 6.04 20.89 11.41
CA ALA A 94 6.55 21.15 10.07
C ALA A 94 7.37 19.96 9.53
N SER A 95 8.25 19.39 10.36
CA SER A 95 9.00 18.19 10.04
C SER A 95 8.07 16.99 9.81
N TRP A 96 7.03 16.83 10.63
CA TRP A 96 6.05 15.75 10.46
C TRP A 96 5.29 15.85 9.13
N ILE A 97 4.82 17.06 8.76
CA ILE A 97 4.18 17.29 7.45
C ILE A 97 5.15 17.01 6.31
N ALA A 98 6.40 17.46 6.42
CA ALA A 98 7.42 17.21 5.40
C ALA A 98 7.68 15.69 5.20
N MET A 99 7.74 14.92 6.29
CA MET A 99 7.86 13.45 6.21
C MET A 99 6.65 12.80 5.52
N MET A 100 5.43 13.28 5.76
CA MET A 100 4.23 12.80 5.07
C MET A 100 4.28 13.09 3.56
N PHE A 101 4.73 14.28 3.15
CA PHE A 101 4.92 14.61 1.73
C PHE A 101 6.00 13.72 1.08
N ALA A 102 7.13 13.51 1.76
CA ALA A 102 8.19 12.65 1.28
C ALA A 102 7.74 11.20 1.11
N ALA A 103 6.92 10.69 2.03
CA ALA A 103 6.34 9.34 1.93
C ALA A 103 5.27 9.24 0.82
N GLY A 104 4.54 10.32 0.53
CA GLY A 104 3.47 10.35 -0.48
C GLY A 104 3.95 10.49 -1.92
N MET A 105 5.10 11.12 -2.16
CA MET A 105 5.67 11.34 -3.50
C MET A 105 6.36 10.07 -4.04
N GLY A 106 5.55 9.10 -4.46
CA GLY A 106 6.03 7.87 -5.11
C GLY A 106 6.12 7.95 -6.63
N ILE A 107 6.63 6.87 -7.24
CA ILE A 107 6.67 6.67 -8.71
C ILE A 107 5.28 6.84 -9.33
N GLY A 108 4.22 6.44 -8.60
CA GLY A 108 2.84 6.59 -9.05
C GLY A 108 2.47 8.03 -9.44
N LEU A 109 2.90 9.05 -8.68
CA LEU A 109 2.62 10.45 -9.04
C LEU A 109 3.41 10.91 -10.27
N MET A 110 4.64 10.41 -10.45
CA MET A 110 5.46 10.72 -11.62
C MET A 110 4.94 10.05 -12.89
N PHE A 111 4.34 8.86 -12.77
CA PHE A 111 3.80 8.10 -13.89
C PHE A 111 2.37 8.57 -14.22
N TYR A 112 1.46 8.47 -13.26
CA TYR A 112 0.04 8.71 -13.46
C TYR A 112 -0.38 10.18 -13.28
N GLY A 113 0.44 11.02 -12.65
CA GLY A 113 0.10 12.44 -12.45
C GLY A 113 -0.09 13.21 -13.76
N VAL A 114 0.55 12.76 -14.85
CA VAL A 114 0.33 13.29 -16.20
C VAL A 114 -0.59 12.35 -17.01
N ALA A 115 -0.39 11.04 -16.90
CA ALA A 115 -1.09 10.07 -17.73
C ALA A 115 -2.61 10.02 -17.44
N ASP A 116 -3.02 10.00 -16.17
CA ASP A 116 -4.44 9.89 -15.79
C ASP A 116 -5.29 11.07 -16.30
N PRO A 117 -4.99 12.34 -15.97
CA PRO A 117 -5.84 13.46 -16.39
C PRO A 117 -5.87 13.61 -17.92
N LEU A 118 -4.76 13.31 -18.61
CA LEU A 118 -4.72 13.34 -20.07
C LEU A 118 -5.55 12.20 -20.68
N ASN A 119 -5.46 10.99 -20.11
CA ASN A 119 -6.23 9.84 -20.56
C ASN A 119 -7.74 10.07 -20.36
N TYR A 120 -8.15 10.56 -19.19
CA TYR A 120 -9.54 10.92 -18.92
C TYR A 120 -10.04 12.05 -19.82
N PHE A 121 -9.16 13.01 -20.16
CA PHE A 121 -9.51 14.09 -21.07
C PHE A 121 -9.64 13.62 -22.52
N GLU A 122 -8.75 12.77 -23.01
CA GLU A 122 -8.81 12.26 -24.38
C GLU A 122 -9.96 11.26 -24.56
N ASN A 123 -10.06 10.27 -23.68
CA ASN A 123 -10.94 9.12 -23.87
C ASN A 123 -12.27 9.25 -23.12
N GLY A 124 -12.41 10.25 -22.25
CA GLY A 124 -13.57 10.40 -21.38
C GLY A 124 -13.53 9.45 -20.17
N ILE A 125 -14.51 9.62 -19.27
CA ILE A 125 -14.76 8.71 -18.16
C ILE A 125 -16.14 8.06 -18.35
N PRO A 126 -16.38 6.85 -17.80
CA PRO A 126 -17.67 6.19 -17.97
C PRO A 126 -18.85 7.08 -17.55
N GLY A 127 -19.80 7.28 -18.47
CA GLY A 127 -20.98 8.13 -18.24
C GLY A 127 -20.81 9.60 -18.64
N GLU A 128 -19.59 10.05 -18.95
CA GLU A 128 -19.29 11.42 -19.39
C GLU A 128 -18.66 11.45 -20.79
N GLY A 129 -18.64 12.64 -21.41
CA GLY A 129 -18.00 12.86 -22.70
C GLY A 129 -16.48 13.08 -22.60
N SER A 130 -15.78 12.88 -23.73
CA SER A 130 -14.37 13.26 -23.87
C SER A 130 -14.19 14.79 -23.85
N LYS A 131 -12.96 15.25 -23.62
CA LYS A 131 -12.51 16.64 -23.64
C LYS A 131 -13.11 17.52 -22.54
N ASN A 132 -13.54 16.91 -21.43
CA ASN A 132 -14.05 17.61 -20.26
C ASN A 132 -12.96 17.75 -19.18
N VAL A 133 -12.42 18.96 -19.02
CA VAL A 133 -11.35 19.24 -18.05
C VAL A 133 -11.82 19.05 -16.59
N PRO A 134 -12.96 19.62 -16.14
CA PRO A 134 -13.47 19.39 -14.78
C PRO A 134 -13.56 17.91 -14.39
N ASP A 135 -14.16 17.07 -15.24
CA ASP A 135 -14.41 15.67 -14.91
C ASP A 135 -13.13 14.82 -14.90
N SER A 136 -12.20 15.15 -15.79
CA SER A 136 -10.87 14.52 -15.86
C SER A 136 -10.06 14.79 -14.59
N MET A 137 -10.07 16.04 -14.13
CA MET A 137 -9.39 16.44 -12.90
C MET A 137 -10.08 15.87 -11.66
N ALA A 138 -11.42 15.88 -11.61
CA ALA A 138 -12.19 15.29 -10.51
C ALA A 138 -11.90 13.80 -10.36
N SER A 139 -11.86 13.06 -11.47
CA SER A 139 -11.53 11.63 -11.48
C SER A 139 -10.09 11.38 -11.02
N THR A 140 -9.14 12.20 -11.45
CA THR A 140 -7.74 12.09 -10.98
C THR A 140 -7.66 12.34 -9.46
N ILE A 141 -8.30 13.41 -8.97
CA ILE A 141 -8.34 13.74 -7.54
C ILE A 141 -9.06 12.65 -6.73
N PHE A 142 -10.08 12.00 -7.28
CA PHE A 142 -10.77 10.90 -6.61
C PHE A 142 -9.81 9.74 -6.32
N HIS A 143 -8.96 9.38 -7.27
CA HIS A 143 -8.00 8.27 -7.17
C HIS A 143 -6.75 8.61 -6.36
N TRP A 144 -6.31 9.87 -6.35
CA TRP A 144 -5.06 10.30 -5.68
C TRP A 144 -5.27 11.13 -4.41
N GLY A 145 -6.53 11.50 -4.13
CA GLY A 145 -6.95 12.25 -2.95
C GLY A 145 -7.39 11.35 -1.81
N LEU A 146 -8.52 11.63 -1.17
CA LEU A 146 -8.87 11.07 0.14
C LEU A 146 -8.91 9.53 0.21
N HIS A 147 -9.32 8.83 -0.86
CA HIS A 147 -9.54 7.39 -0.84
C HIS A 147 -8.29 6.56 -0.47
N PRO A 148 -7.17 6.63 -1.22
CA PRO A 148 -5.96 5.89 -0.84
C PRO A 148 -5.40 6.31 0.52
N TRP A 149 -5.42 7.61 0.83
CA TRP A 149 -4.90 8.14 2.09
C TRP A 149 -5.70 7.67 3.31
N ALA A 150 -7.01 7.46 3.16
CA ALA A 150 -7.85 6.91 4.22
C ALA A 150 -7.44 5.48 4.58
N ILE A 151 -7.05 4.66 3.61
CA ILE A 151 -6.58 3.29 3.84
C ILE A 151 -5.29 3.33 4.67
N TYR A 152 -4.33 4.17 4.29
CA TYR A 152 -3.08 4.35 5.03
C TYR A 152 -3.33 4.87 6.44
N ALA A 153 -4.25 5.82 6.61
CA ALA A 153 -4.59 6.36 7.91
C ALA A 153 -5.23 5.32 8.83
N ILE A 154 -6.10 4.44 8.32
CA ILE A 154 -6.67 3.33 9.12
C ILE A 154 -5.59 2.37 9.59
N VAL A 155 -4.74 1.91 8.67
CA VAL A 155 -3.65 0.97 9.01
C VAL A 155 -2.66 1.63 9.97
N GLY A 156 -2.19 2.83 9.64
CA GLY A 156 -1.27 3.62 10.47
C GLY A 156 -1.82 3.87 11.86
N LEU A 157 -3.09 4.26 11.98
CA LEU A 157 -3.75 4.46 13.27
C LEU A 157 -3.85 3.16 14.07
N SER A 158 -4.20 2.04 13.43
CA SER A 158 -4.34 0.75 14.09
C SER A 158 -3.02 0.27 14.70
N ILE A 159 -1.92 0.44 13.98
CA ILE A 159 -0.56 0.08 14.43
C ILE A 159 -0.06 1.08 15.47
N ALA A 160 -0.21 2.38 15.23
CA ALA A 160 0.27 3.43 16.14
C ALA A 160 -0.45 3.36 17.49
N TYR A 161 -1.78 3.17 17.50
CA TYR A 161 -2.54 2.99 18.73
C TYR A 161 -2.15 1.68 19.45
N GLY A 162 -2.04 0.57 18.71
CA GLY A 162 -1.63 -0.71 19.28
C GLY A 162 -0.24 -0.67 19.91
N THR A 163 0.71 -0.01 19.25
CA THR A 163 2.11 0.04 19.66
C THR A 163 2.34 1.10 20.73
N PHE A 164 2.04 2.36 20.44
CA PHE A 164 2.38 3.49 21.33
C PHE A 164 1.41 3.65 22.50
N ARG A 165 0.10 3.44 22.28
CA ARG A 165 -0.89 3.59 23.36
C ARG A 165 -1.07 2.33 24.19
N LEU A 166 -1.03 1.15 23.57
CA LEU A 166 -1.27 -0.13 24.24
C LEU A 166 -0.01 -0.96 24.52
N GLY A 167 1.18 -0.50 24.09
CA GLY A 167 2.45 -1.18 24.35
C GLY A 167 2.59 -2.55 23.68
N ARG A 168 1.87 -2.80 22.58
CA ARG A 168 1.93 -4.07 21.85
C ARG A 168 3.13 -4.11 20.90
N LYS A 169 3.45 -5.31 20.41
CA LYS A 169 4.42 -5.49 19.32
C LYS A 169 3.92 -4.79 18.06
N GLN A 170 4.82 -4.15 17.31
CA GLN A 170 4.54 -3.49 16.04
C GLN A 170 4.37 -4.52 14.90
N LEU A 171 3.30 -5.31 15.00
CA LEU A 171 2.90 -6.34 14.03
C LEU A 171 1.49 -6.02 13.52
N PHE A 172 1.19 -6.39 12.27
CA PHE A 172 -0.16 -6.27 11.74
C PHE A 172 -1.13 -7.14 12.54
N SER A 173 -0.72 -8.36 12.90
CA SER A 173 -1.46 -9.27 13.77
C SER A 173 -1.86 -8.66 15.13
N SER A 174 -1.01 -7.80 15.71
CA SER A 174 -1.29 -7.11 16.98
C SER A 174 -2.48 -6.14 16.90
N ALA A 175 -2.75 -5.56 15.72
CA ALA A 175 -3.90 -4.69 15.51
C ALA A 175 -5.23 -5.47 15.64
N PHE A 176 -5.21 -6.78 15.35
CA PHE A 176 -6.39 -7.65 15.41
C PHE A 176 -6.66 -8.23 16.80
N ILE A 177 -5.76 -8.07 17.79
CA ILE A 177 -5.95 -8.58 19.17
C ILE A 177 -7.35 -8.26 19.75
N PRO A 178 -7.94 -7.06 19.58
CA PRO A 178 -9.28 -6.78 20.11
C PRO A 178 -10.40 -7.63 19.49
N LEU A 179 -10.20 -8.15 18.27
CA LEU A 179 -11.18 -8.94 17.53
C LEU A 179 -10.96 -10.45 17.72
N ILE A 180 -9.71 -10.90 17.62
CA ILE A 180 -9.37 -12.34 17.61
C ILE A 180 -8.78 -12.82 18.94
N GLY A 181 -8.45 -11.92 19.87
CA GLY A 181 -7.82 -12.21 21.14
C GLY A 181 -6.31 -12.48 21.02
N ILE A 182 -5.59 -12.31 22.14
CA ILE A 182 -4.12 -12.38 22.18
C ILE A 182 -3.58 -13.74 21.75
N ARG A 183 -4.24 -14.84 22.16
CA ARG A 183 -3.81 -16.21 21.83
C ARG A 183 -3.85 -16.51 20.33
N ARG A 184 -4.81 -15.95 19.60
CA ARG A 184 -4.91 -16.16 18.14
C ARG A 184 -3.98 -15.22 17.38
N ALA A 185 -3.83 -13.98 17.85
CA ALA A 185 -2.91 -13.00 17.30
C ALA A 185 -1.43 -13.39 17.48
N GLU A 186 -1.08 -14.11 18.55
CA GLU A 186 0.28 -14.66 18.73
C GLU A 186 0.42 -16.09 18.16
N GLY A 187 -0.68 -16.69 17.72
CA GLY A 187 -0.75 -18.03 17.17
C GLY A 187 -0.68 -18.06 15.64
N TRP A 188 -1.20 -19.13 15.05
CA TRP A 188 -1.15 -19.36 13.60
C TRP A 188 -1.91 -18.29 12.79
N LEU A 189 -3.03 -17.77 13.31
CA LEU A 189 -3.80 -16.72 12.64
C LEU A 189 -3.03 -15.41 12.54
N GLY A 190 -2.33 -15.01 13.60
CA GLY A 190 -1.48 -13.83 13.56
C GLY A 190 -0.32 -13.98 12.57
N LYS A 191 0.35 -15.13 12.59
CA LYS A 191 1.40 -15.43 11.60
C LYS A 191 0.89 -15.40 10.17
N LEU A 192 -0.33 -15.88 9.92
CA LEU A 192 -0.95 -15.79 8.59
C LEU A 192 -1.17 -14.33 8.18
N ILE A 193 -1.68 -13.49 9.07
CA ILE A 193 -1.85 -12.04 8.83
C ILE A 193 -0.50 -11.42 8.48
N ASP A 194 0.53 -11.66 9.30
CA ASP A 194 1.85 -11.08 9.10
C ASP A 194 2.52 -11.57 7.79
N VAL A 195 2.34 -12.85 7.42
CA VAL A 195 2.79 -13.39 6.11
C VAL A 195 2.08 -12.70 4.94
N LEU A 196 0.75 -12.54 5.02
CA LEU A 196 -0.03 -11.85 3.99
C LEU A 196 0.35 -10.37 3.89
N SER A 197 0.65 -9.70 5.02
CA SER A 197 1.13 -8.33 5.03
C SER A 197 2.48 -8.19 4.35
N ILE A 198 3.43 -9.11 4.59
CA ILE A 198 4.71 -9.12 3.87
C ILE A 198 4.49 -9.35 2.38
N PHE A 199 3.68 -10.35 2.02
CA PHE A 199 3.36 -10.65 0.63
C PHE A 199 2.75 -9.43 -0.09
N ALA A 200 1.73 -8.81 0.49
CA ALA A 200 1.10 -7.62 -0.07
C ALA A 200 2.09 -6.44 -0.22
N THR A 201 2.97 -6.24 0.77
CA THR A 201 4.00 -5.19 0.73
C THR A 201 5.00 -5.42 -0.40
N VAL A 202 5.47 -6.67 -0.57
CA VAL A 202 6.42 -7.03 -1.63
C VAL A 202 5.81 -6.81 -3.01
N PHE A 203 4.60 -7.31 -3.26
CA PHE A 203 3.95 -7.18 -4.58
C PHE A 203 3.51 -5.73 -4.87
N GLY A 204 3.05 -4.99 -3.86
CA GLY A 204 2.76 -3.56 -4.01
C GLY A 204 4.01 -2.75 -4.37
N THR A 205 5.14 -3.06 -3.73
CA THR A 205 6.43 -2.41 -4.03
C THR A 205 6.93 -2.82 -5.42
N ALA A 206 6.82 -4.10 -5.79
CA ALA A 206 7.23 -4.61 -7.10
C ALA A 206 6.45 -3.96 -8.25
N ALA A 207 5.15 -3.74 -8.09
CA ALA A 207 4.34 -3.03 -9.08
C ALA A 207 4.83 -1.59 -9.30
N SER A 208 5.10 -0.84 -8.22
CA SER A 208 5.64 0.51 -8.28
C SER A 208 7.03 0.56 -8.93
N LEU A 209 7.92 -0.38 -8.56
CA LEU A 209 9.25 -0.50 -9.16
C LEU A 209 9.18 -0.86 -10.65
N GLY A 210 8.28 -1.76 -11.05
CA GLY A 210 8.07 -2.12 -12.45
C GLY A 210 7.64 -0.93 -13.31
N LEU A 211 6.71 -0.10 -12.80
CA LEU A 211 6.33 1.16 -13.46
C LEU A 211 7.54 2.12 -13.58
N GLY A 212 8.36 2.21 -12.53
CA GLY A 212 9.57 3.03 -12.54
C GLY A 212 10.58 2.56 -13.58
N ALA A 213 10.83 1.26 -13.68
CA ALA A 213 11.72 0.66 -14.66
C ALA A 213 11.22 0.93 -16.09
N LEU A 214 9.92 0.78 -16.35
CA LEU A 214 9.31 1.13 -17.64
C LEU A 214 9.45 2.61 -17.97
N GLN A 215 9.21 3.50 -16.99
CA GLN A 215 9.34 4.94 -17.17
C GLN A 215 10.78 5.35 -17.47
N ILE A 216 11.76 4.83 -16.74
CA ILE A 216 13.18 5.07 -17.00
C ILE A 216 13.58 4.55 -18.37
N GLY A 217 13.18 3.32 -18.73
CA GLY A 217 13.45 2.73 -20.04
C GLY A 217 12.92 3.58 -21.19
N SER A 218 11.66 4.02 -21.11
CA SER A 218 11.06 4.93 -22.09
C SER A 218 11.75 6.30 -22.16
N GLY A 219 12.17 6.82 -21.01
CA GLY A 219 12.91 8.08 -20.91
C GLY A 219 14.27 8.00 -21.62
N MET A 220 15.02 6.91 -21.39
CA MET A 220 16.31 6.67 -22.02
C MET A 220 16.22 6.50 -23.54
N ASP A 221 15.16 5.85 -24.02
CA ASP A 221 14.86 5.72 -25.45
C ASP A 221 14.51 7.09 -26.06
N ALA A 222 13.67 7.87 -25.38
CA ALA A 222 13.29 9.21 -25.81
C ALA A 222 14.46 10.20 -25.90
N VAL A 223 15.47 10.09 -25.01
CA VAL A 223 16.70 10.92 -25.08
C VAL A 223 17.81 10.30 -25.93
N GLY A 224 17.58 9.14 -26.55
CA GLY A 224 18.50 8.48 -27.47
C GLY A 224 19.72 7.80 -26.83
N ILE A 225 19.71 7.55 -25.52
CA ILE A 225 20.84 6.91 -24.80
C ILE A 225 20.85 5.40 -25.04
N VAL A 226 19.69 4.73 -24.96
CA VAL A 226 19.53 3.30 -25.25
C VAL A 226 18.29 3.11 -26.10
N HIS A 227 18.46 2.55 -27.30
CA HIS A 227 17.34 2.26 -28.19
C HIS A 227 16.75 0.89 -27.84
N ASN A 228 15.45 0.83 -27.57
CA ASN A 228 14.71 -0.41 -27.25
C ASN A 228 15.40 -1.27 -26.16
N PRO A 229 15.46 -0.79 -24.90
CA PRO A 229 16.00 -1.57 -23.80
C PRO A 229 15.13 -2.82 -23.59
N GLY A 230 15.55 -3.95 -24.17
CA GLY A 230 14.83 -5.21 -24.02
C GLY A 230 14.71 -5.62 -22.53
N THR A 231 13.87 -6.61 -22.26
CA THR A 231 13.53 -7.06 -20.88
C THR A 231 14.76 -7.36 -20.02
N GLY A 232 15.86 -7.83 -20.62
CA GLY A 232 17.14 -8.07 -19.93
C GLY A 232 17.79 -6.83 -19.32
N TRP A 233 17.69 -5.67 -19.98
CA TRP A 233 18.21 -4.39 -19.46
C TRP A 233 17.31 -3.80 -18.39
N MET A 234 15.99 -3.91 -18.55
CA MET A 234 15.02 -3.44 -17.55
C MET A 234 15.09 -4.22 -16.22
N MET A 235 15.62 -5.45 -16.22
CA MET A 235 15.84 -6.24 -14.99
C MET A 235 17.12 -5.84 -14.21
N VAL A 236 18.03 -5.08 -14.83
CA VAL A 236 19.31 -4.66 -14.23
C VAL A 236 19.22 -3.28 -13.57
N ILE A 237 18.21 -2.49 -13.94
CA ILE A 237 17.91 -1.14 -13.42
C ILE A 237 16.87 -1.27 -12.31
#